data_AF-A0A8H8U667-F1
#
_entry.id   AF-A0A8H8U667-F1
#
_cell.length_a   1.000
_cell.length_b   1.000
_cell.length_c   1.000
_cell.angle_alpha   90.00
_cell.angle_beta   90.00
_cell.angle_gamma   90.00
#
_symmetry.space_group_name_H-M   'P 1'
#
loop_
_entity.id
_entity.type
_entity.pdbx_description
1 polymer ?
#
loop_
_entity_poly.entity_id
_entity_poly.type
_entity_poly.pdbx_seq_one_letter_code
_entity_poly.pdbx_strand_id
1 'polypeptide(L)'
;MHSLVPPNAWVALRLPSDSLKVLQIVPNTVVSLGKYGTFSSNLIIERPYNLTYELLDRRAGEKDSDLRIVPASEIHADTIAEEDAASNPKEAEDKVVIGGDGVEFELVGENGEVIIRSNRETIDDSARQTLTMEEIEVLKREGTGAGKDLIAKLMLSHTGIDQKTTFSLAKYKLLKTKKYLKRFTVLPLDVPLLTHWMMTEKDANKILEMRNEMLSLIGSWSNVHFSESLPDMEGGRWLVVDETGGLLVAAMAERMGILHPPSDFNWEGKPEGPHREEAPPATSNTITLVHNNAQPNLSLLKYFLYDPTTTSPPCPTHPLNNHLHALSWLQLLKPSEDTTYSSKIETLSPEELSQMKSAKRGTYYRKLRRWTKTTHIVNSTLTGGFDGLAIAASMDPSSILRHTLPLLRGGASIAIYSPTIEPLVTLADLYSTSRRTAFIQAPPASFSELEDQDRGIEWQGDEDFPLNPTLVLNASVQSARVREWQVLPGRTHPMMTGRGGAEGYLFTGIRVLPAKGRVEARGKFWEEEEGGGQGGSGCEGNS
;
A
#
# COMPACT_ATOMS: atom_id res chain seq x y z
N MET A 1 -8.35 -12.23 0.88
CA MET A 1 -7.37 -12.53 -0.18
C MET A 1 -7.31 -14.03 -0.39
N HIS A 2 -7.19 -14.51 -1.65
CA HIS A 2 -7.24 -15.94 -1.97
C HIS A 2 -5.94 -16.64 -1.60
N SER A 3 -6.03 -17.91 -1.17
CA SER A 3 -4.87 -18.73 -0.79
C SER A 3 -4.14 -19.33 -2.00
N LEU A 4 -4.87 -19.51 -3.10
CA LEU A 4 -4.39 -20.08 -4.36
C LEU A 4 -4.38 -19.01 -5.45
N VAL A 5 -3.50 -19.17 -6.44
CA VAL A 5 -3.42 -18.32 -7.63
C VAL A 5 -4.66 -18.55 -8.51
N PRO A 6 -5.59 -17.60 -8.61
CA PRO A 6 -6.72 -17.72 -9.51
C PRO A 6 -6.28 -17.51 -10.97
N PRO A 7 -7.02 -18.05 -11.95
CA PRO A 7 -6.84 -17.64 -13.35
C PRO A 7 -7.15 -16.15 -13.50
N ASN A 8 -6.56 -15.46 -14.47
CA ASN A 8 -6.73 -14.02 -14.74
C ASN A 8 -6.39 -13.06 -13.59
N ALA A 9 -5.89 -13.55 -12.45
CA ALA A 9 -5.45 -12.70 -11.35
C ALA A 9 -4.12 -12.02 -11.69
N TRP A 10 -3.90 -10.83 -11.12
CA TRP A 10 -2.60 -10.19 -11.13
C TRP A 10 -1.73 -10.77 -10.01
N VAL A 11 -0.49 -11.12 -10.35
CA VAL A 11 0.49 -11.64 -9.40
C VAL A 11 1.82 -10.92 -9.58
N ALA A 12 2.65 -10.94 -8.54
CA ALA A 12 4.03 -10.51 -8.63
C ALA A 12 4.96 -11.73 -8.64
N LEU A 13 5.86 -11.79 -9.61
CA LEU A 13 6.91 -12.80 -9.66
C LEU A 13 8.20 -12.18 -9.12
N ARG A 14 8.66 -12.65 -7.97
CA ARG A 14 9.95 -12.27 -7.40
C ARG A 14 11.04 -13.12 -8.04
N LEU A 15 11.98 -12.46 -8.69
CA LEU A 15 13.12 -13.10 -9.35
C LEU A 15 14.29 -13.29 -8.36
N PRO A 16 15.32 -14.07 -8.70
CA PRO A 16 16.47 -14.31 -7.81
C PRO A 16 17.27 -13.04 -7.54
N SER A 17 17.16 -12.05 -8.44
CA SER A 17 17.70 -10.70 -8.26
C SER A 17 16.92 -9.85 -7.25
N ASP A 18 15.88 -10.39 -6.61
CA ASP A 18 14.87 -9.69 -5.78
C ASP A 18 13.98 -8.70 -6.53
N SER A 19 14.26 -8.45 -7.81
CA SER A 19 13.40 -7.65 -8.70
C SER A 19 12.02 -8.27 -8.88
N LEU A 20 10.98 -7.43 -8.92
CA LEU A 20 9.59 -7.85 -9.07
C LEU A 20 9.08 -7.68 -10.49
N LYS A 21 8.41 -8.71 -11.00
CA LYS A 21 7.68 -8.65 -12.26
C LYS A 21 6.19 -8.88 -12.03
N VAL A 22 5.40 -7.82 -12.19
CA VAL A 22 3.93 -7.88 -12.07
C VAL A 22 3.28 -8.21 -13.41
N LEU A 23 2.42 -9.23 -13.45
CA LEU A 23 1.69 -9.63 -14.65
C LEU A 23 0.39 -10.37 -14.32
N GLN A 24 -0.50 -10.44 -15.31
CA GLN A 24 -1.77 -11.15 -15.20
C GLN A 24 -1.61 -12.61 -15.64
N ILE A 25 -2.09 -13.56 -14.84
CA ILE A 25 -2.01 -15.00 -15.12
C ILE A 25 -3.17 -15.44 -16.03
N VAL A 26 -3.08 -15.12 -17.32
CA VAL A 26 -4.10 -15.53 -18.30
C VAL A 26 -3.94 -17.02 -18.62
N PRO A 27 -4.99 -17.86 -18.49
CA PRO A 27 -4.91 -19.28 -18.81
C PRO A 27 -4.44 -19.57 -20.24
N ASN A 28 -3.74 -20.69 -20.43
CA ASN A 28 -3.24 -21.17 -21.71
C ASN A 28 -2.29 -20.19 -22.43
N THR A 29 -1.61 -19.34 -21.67
CA THR A 29 -0.57 -18.44 -22.19
C THR A 29 0.83 -18.82 -21.69
N VAL A 30 1.85 -18.38 -22.41
CA VAL A 30 3.25 -18.54 -22.02
C VAL A 30 3.71 -17.31 -21.26
N VAL A 31 4.20 -17.50 -20.03
CA VAL A 31 4.79 -16.46 -19.20
C VAL A 31 6.29 -16.40 -19.48
N SER A 32 6.80 -15.22 -19.82
CA SER A 32 8.23 -14.99 -20.02
C SER A 32 8.88 -14.34 -18.80
N LEU A 33 10.03 -14.85 -18.37
CA LEU A 33 10.89 -14.30 -17.33
C LEU A 33 12.14 -13.61 -17.90
N GLY A 34 12.11 -13.27 -19.20
CA GLY A 34 13.26 -12.67 -19.88
C GLY A 34 14.43 -13.64 -19.94
N LYS A 35 15.59 -13.26 -19.38
CA LYS A 35 16.82 -14.06 -19.40
C LYS A 35 16.72 -15.44 -18.72
N TYR A 36 15.74 -15.62 -17.84
CA TYR A 36 15.60 -16.87 -17.08
C TYR A 36 14.85 -17.98 -17.86
N GLY A 37 14.07 -17.61 -18.88
CA GLY A 37 13.29 -18.56 -19.69
C GLY A 37 11.80 -18.26 -19.68
N THR A 38 11.00 -19.23 -20.12
CA THR A 38 9.54 -19.13 -20.27
C THR A 38 8.86 -20.39 -19.74
N PHE A 39 7.63 -20.29 -19.25
CA PHE A 39 6.84 -21.42 -18.74
C PHE A 39 5.34 -21.22 -19.02
N SER A 40 4.54 -22.30 -19.00
CA SER A 40 3.08 -22.21 -19.16
C SER A 40 2.41 -21.65 -17.91
N SER A 41 1.56 -20.64 -18.10
CA SER A 41 0.71 -20.05 -17.03
C SER A 41 -0.09 -21.10 -16.25
N ASN A 42 -0.52 -22.18 -16.90
CA ASN A 42 -1.31 -23.25 -16.29
C ASN A 42 -0.56 -23.98 -15.16
N LEU A 43 0.77 -23.94 -15.13
CA LEU A 43 1.57 -24.63 -14.12
C LEU A 43 1.49 -23.97 -12.74
N ILE A 44 1.08 -22.70 -12.68
CA ILE A 44 0.96 -21.92 -11.44
C ILE A 44 -0.49 -21.60 -11.05
N ILE A 45 -1.46 -21.80 -11.94
CA ILE A 45 -2.89 -21.65 -11.64
C ILE A 45 -3.29 -22.71 -10.60
N GLU A 46 -4.16 -22.32 -9.65
CA GLU A 46 -4.63 -23.15 -8.52
C GLU A 46 -3.51 -23.66 -7.60
N ARG A 47 -2.31 -23.08 -7.71
CA ARG A 47 -1.21 -23.36 -6.78
C ARG A 47 -1.19 -22.34 -5.64
N PRO A 48 -0.73 -22.73 -4.44
CA PRO A 48 -0.53 -21.78 -3.36
C PRO A 48 0.44 -20.65 -3.73
N TYR A 49 0.14 -19.45 -3.23
CA TYR A 49 1.11 -18.36 -3.24
C TYR A 49 2.35 -18.68 -2.38
N ASN A 50 3.40 -17.88 -2.56
CA ASN A 50 4.68 -17.96 -1.85
C ASN A 50 5.52 -19.21 -2.18
N LEU A 51 5.09 -20.03 -3.13
CA LEU A 51 5.91 -21.13 -3.65
C LEU A 51 7.02 -20.59 -4.56
N THR A 52 8.21 -21.15 -4.38
CA THR A 52 9.35 -20.90 -5.26
C THR A 52 9.48 -22.03 -6.27
N TYR A 53 9.52 -21.66 -7.53
CA TYR A 53 9.64 -22.57 -8.66
C TYR A 53 11.02 -22.46 -9.29
N GLU A 54 11.49 -23.58 -9.79
CA GLU A 54 12.71 -23.72 -10.59
C GLU A 54 12.32 -24.15 -12.00
N LEU A 55 12.83 -23.42 -13.00
CA LEU A 55 12.58 -23.74 -14.40
C LEU A 55 13.49 -24.89 -14.82
N LEU A 56 12.87 -26.00 -15.23
CA LEU A 56 13.59 -27.14 -15.78
C LEU A 56 14.12 -26.81 -17.18
N ASP A 57 15.17 -27.53 -17.58
CA ASP A 57 15.69 -27.39 -18.93
C ASP A 57 14.63 -27.82 -19.95
N ARG A 58 14.47 -27.01 -20.99
CA ARG A 58 13.42 -27.18 -21.99
C ARG A 58 13.64 -28.48 -22.76
N ARG A 59 12.62 -29.34 -22.83
CA ARG A 59 12.72 -30.59 -23.61
C ARG A 59 12.74 -30.29 -25.10
N ALA A 60 13.31 -31.22 -25.87
CA ALA A 60 13.40 -31.07 -27.32
C ALA A 60 12.00 -31.00 -27.95
N GLY A 61 11.70 -29.90 -28.65
CA GLY A 61 10.43 -29.67 -29.33
C GLY A 61 9.36 -28.92 -28.51
N GLU A 62 9.54 -28.75 -27.21
CA GLU A 62 8.65 -27.93 -26.37
C GLU A 62 8.94 -26.44 -26.53
N LYS A 63 7.92 -25.60 -26.39
CA LYS A 63 8.06 -24.13 -26.53
C LYS A 63 8.55 -23.48 -25.24
N ASP A 64 8.23 -24.09 -24.11
CA ASP A 64 8.36 -23.56 -22.77
C ASP A 64 8.89 -24.63 -21.79
N SER A 65 9.35 -24.20 -20.62
CA SER A 65 9.93 -25.05 -19.59
C SER A 65 8.89 -25.54 -18.59
N ASP A 66 9.02 -26.80 -18.16
CA ASP A 66 8.35 -27.34 -16.97
C ASP A 66 8.89 -26.67 -15.68
N LEU A 67 8.09 -26.76 -14.60
CA LEU A 67 8.43 -26.19 -13.30
C LEU A 67 8.59 -27.26 -12.22
N ARG A 68 9.60 -27.09 -11.36
CA ARG A 68 9.78 -27.85 -10.13
C ARG A 68 9.60 -26.96 -8.92
N ILE A 69 8.80 -27.39 -7.94
CA ILE A 69 8.68 -26.68 -6.65
C ILE A 69 9.97 -26.90 -5.85
N VAL A 70 10.53 -25.82 -5.32
CA VAL A 70 11.72 -25.84 -4.49
C VAL A 70 11.29 -25.83 -3.01
N PRO A 71 11.65 -26.84 -2.21
CA PRO A 71 11.30 -26.88 -0.80
C PRO A 71 12.09 -25.82 -0.02
N ALA A 72 11.51 -25.34 1.10
CA ALA A 72 12.12 -24.33 1.96
C ALA A 72 13.51 -24.75 2.48
N SER A 73 13.72 -26.04 2.75
CA SER A 73 15.03 -26.58 3.15
C SER A 73 16.11 -26.36 2.09
N GLU A 74 15.78 -26.43 0.80
CA GLU A 74 16.74 -26.15 -0.28
C GLU A 74 16.96 -24.63 -0.49
N ILE A 75 15.96 -23.80 -0.18
CA ILE A 75 16.07 -22.33 -0.26
C ILE A 75 16.99 -21.80 0.83
N HIS A 76 16.85 -22.31 2.06
CA HIS A 76 17.52 -21.82 3.25
C HIS A 76 18.72 -22.68 3.68
N ALA A 77 19.13 -23.67 2.88
CA ALA A 77 20.23 -24.60 3.21
C ALA A 77 21.51 -23.88 3.67
N ASP A 78 21.89 -22.80 2.98
CA ASP A 78 23.10 -22.03 3.31
C ASP A 78 22.95 -21.29 4.64
N THR A 79 21.80 -20.69 4.91
CA THR A 79 21.52 -19.98 6.17
C THR A 79 21.46 -20.93 7.35
N ILE A 80 20.81 -22.08 7.18
CA ILE A 80 20.72 -23.12 8.21
C ILE A 80 22.11 -23.64 8.56
N ALA A 81 22.96 -23.92 7.56
CA ALA A 81 24.33 -24.36 7.80
C ALA A 81 25.16 -23.31 8.56
N GLU A 82 24.95 -22.02 8.28
CA GLU A 82 25.60 -20.92 9.02
C GLU A 82 25.09 -20.80 10.46
N GLU A 83 23.79 -20.98 10.71
CA GLU A 83 23.19 -20.96 12.05
C GLU A 83 23.61 -22.17 12.89
N ASP A 84 23.66 -23.36 12.29
CA ASP A 84 24.14 -24.58 12.95
C ASP A 84 25.61 -24.44 13.35
N ALA A 85 26.45 -23.89 12.46
CA ALA A 85 27.84 -23.58 12.76
C ALA A 85 28.00 -22.52 13.87
N ALA A 86 27.09 -21.54 13.94
CA ALA A 86 27.10 -20.51 14.98
C ALA A 86 26.59 -21.01 16.34
N SER A 87 25.61 -21.92 16.36
CA SER A 87 24.94 -22.42 17.57
C SER A 87 25.66 -23.57 18.26
N ASN A 88 26.41 -24.39 17.50
CA ASN A 88 27.24 -25.47 18.01
C ASN A 88 28.74 -25.17 17.81
N PRO A 89 29.34 -24.26 18.57
CA PRO A 89 30.79 -24.03 18.51
C PRO A 89 31.61 -25.23 19.03
N LYS A 90 30.97 -26.31 19.52
CA LYS A 90 31.62 -27.44 20.21
C LYS A 90 32.24 -28.52 19.31
N GLU A 91 32.29 -28.33 17.99
CA GLU A 91 33.22 -29.07 17.13
C GLU A 91 34.48 -28.25 16.77
N ALA A 92 34.57 -27.00 17.26
CA ALA A 92 35.79 -26.21 17.24
C ALA A 92 36.34 -26.11 18.67
N GLU A 93 37.10 -27.10 19.11
CA GLU A 93 38.08 -26.90 20.18
C GLU A 93 39.11 -25.87 19.67
N ASP A 94 38.84 -24.58 19.86
CA ASP A 94 39.76 -23.70 20.59
C ASP A 94 39.18 -22.29 20.80
N LYS A 95 39.56 -21.71 21.94
CA LYS A 95 39.01 -20.49 22.54
C LYS A 95 38.95 -19.29 21.58
N VAL A 96 37.74 -18.79 21.31
CA VAL A 96 37.54 -17.47 20.66
C VAL A 96 37.24 -16.41 21.73
N VAL A 97 38.24 -15.58 22.05
CA VAL A 97 38.01 -14.27 22.69
C VAL A 97 37.88 -13.24 21.58
N ILE A 98 36.66 -12.74 21.37
CA ILE A 98 36.38 -11.67 20.42
C ILE A 98 36.83 -10.35 21.05
N GLY A 99 38.03 -9.89 20.69
CA GLY A 99 38.44 -8.51 20.88
C GLY A 99 37.73 -7.64 19.84
N GLY A 100 36.99 -6.62 20.31
CA GLY A 100 36.37 -5.63 19.45
C GLY A 100 37.42 -4.76 18.78
N ASP A 101 37.78 -5.10 17.55
CA ASP A 101 38.28 -4.23 16.48
C ASP A 101 38.54 -5.15 15.30
N GLY A 102 37.81 -4.95 14.19
CA GLY A 102 37.65 -5.92 13.10
C GLY A 102 38.90 -6.18 12.26
N VAL A 103 39.94 -6.73 12.89
CA VAL A 103 41.16 -7.22 12.26
C VAL A 103 41.16 -8.75 12.40
N GLU A 104 40.81 -9.43 11.31
CA GLU A 104 40.87 -10.90 11.21
C GLU A 104 42.34 -11.31 11.05
N PHE A 105 42.94 -11.87 12.12
CA PHE A 105 44.28 -12.46 12.09
C PHE A 105 44.21 -13.93 11.61
N GLU A 106 45.24 -14.38 10.88
CA GLU A 106 45.44 -15.81 10.61
C GLU A 106 45.74 -16.55 11.93
N LEU A 107 44.75 -17.27 12.44
CA LEU A 107 44.96 -18.27 13.49
C LEU A 107 45.24 -19.60 12.79
N VAL A 108 46.47 -20.09 12.95
CA VAL A 108 46.87 -21.45 12.53
C VAL A 108 46.85 -22.31 13.78
N GLY A 109 46.06 -23.39 13.77
CA GLY A 109 46.02 -24.34 14.89
C GLY A 109 47.36 -25.08 15.04
N GLU A 110 47.58 -25.76 16.18
CA GLU A 110 48.83 -26.50 16.45
C GLU A 110 49.18 -27.54 15.37
N ASN A 111 48.21 -27.96 14.56
CA ASN A 111 48.35 -28.93 13.47
C ASN A 111 48.59 -28.29 12.08
N GLY A 112 48.69 -26.96 11.97
CA GLY A 112 48.88 -26.27 10.70
C GLY A 112 47.59 -25.96 9.92
N GLU A 113 46.41 -26.22 10.50
CA GLU A 113 45.12 -25.87 9.89
C GLU A 113 44.82 -24.38 10.06
N VAL A 114 44.45 -23.71 8.97
CA VAL A 114 44.09 -22.28 8.95
C VAL A 114 42.65 -22.11 9.43
N ILE A 115 42.47 -21.60 10.65
CA ILE A 115 41.19 -21.46 11.35
C ILE A 115 40.41 -20.23 10.85
N ILE A 116 41.11 -19.14 10.51
CA ILE A 116 40.53 -17.90 9.95
C ILE A 116 41.39 -17.44 8.78
N ARG A 117 40.79 -17.32 7.59
CA ARG A 117 41.48 -16.92 6.35
C ARG A 117 41.47 -15.39 6.24
N SER A 118 42.57 -14.79 5.79
CA SER A 118 42.68 -13.34 5.57
C SER A 118 42.77 -13.01 4.08
N ASN A 119 42.32 -11.82 3.68
CA ASN A 119 42.46 -11.32 2.31
C ASN A 119 43.83 -10.66 2.03
N ARG A 120 44.77 -10.67 2.99
CA ARG A 120 46.09 -10.02 2.88
C ARG A 120 46.87 -10.42 1.63
N GLU A 121 46.89 -11.71 1.30
CA GLU A 121 47.60 -12.27 0.13
C GLU A 121 46.70 -12.38 -1.12
N THR A 122 45.51 -11.80 -1.08
CA THR A 122 44.55 -11.85 -2.18
C THR A 122 44.89 -10.79 -3.24
N ILE A 123 45.52 -11.21 -4.34
CA ILE A 123 45.84 -10.35 -5.49
C ILE A 123 44.68 -10.32 -6.50
N ASP A 124 44.13 -9.16 -6.83
CA ASP A 124 43.05 -9.05 -7.82
C ASP A 124 43.56 -9.25 -9.25
N ASP A 125 43.43 -10.48 -9.76
CA ASP A 125 43.82 -10.85 -11.12
C ASP A 125 42.60 -11.36 -11.90
N SER A 126 42.45 -10.82 -13.12
CA SER A 126 41.47 -11.27 -14.11
C SER A 126 41.56 -12.76 -14.44
N ALA A 127 42.74 -13.38 -14.30
CA ALA A 127 42.97 -14.81 -14.53
C ALA A 127 42.38 -15.73 -13.45
N ARG A 128 41.75 -15.19 -12.40
CA ARG A 128 41.15 -15.98 -11.31
C ARG A 128 39.93 -16.80 -11.73
N GLN A 129 39.25 -16.40 -12.79
CA GLN A 129 38.15 -17.16 -13.38
C GLN A 129 38.63 -17.75 -14.70
N THR A 130 38.84 -19.06 -14.74
CA THR A 130 39.37 -19.73 -15.94
C THR A 130 38.30 -19.96 -17.01
N LEU A 131 37.03 -20.00 -16.63
CA LEU A 131 35.91 -20.17 -17.56
C LEU A 131 35.67 -18.87 -18.33
N THR A 132 35.79 -18.94 -19.66
CA THR A 132 35.62 -17.79 -20.56
C THR A 132 34.14 -17.40 -20.70
N MET A 133 33.88 -16.17 -21.18
CA MET A 133 32.51 -15.71 -21.42
C MET A 133 31.79 -16.55 -22.49
N GLU A 134 32.50 -16.97 -23.53
CA GLU A 134 31.96 -17.80 -24.60
C GLU A 134 31.52 -19.18 -24.07
N GLU A 135 32.35 -19.82 -23.24
CA GLU A 135 32.00 -21.08 -22.57
C GLU A 135 30.79 -20.92 -21.64
N ILE A 136 30.70 -19.81 -20.90
CA ILE A 136 29.52 -19.51 -20.06
C ILE A 136 28.26 -19.41 -20.92
N GLU A 137 28.33 -18.81 -22.11
CA GLU A 137 27.19 -18.69 -23.01
C GLU A 137 26.77 -20.01 -23.64
N VAL A 138 27.73 -20.89 -23.92
CA VAL A 138 27.46 -22.27 -24.35
C VAL A 138 26.75 -23.03 -23.25
N LEU A 139 27.26 -22.99 -22.01
CA LEU A 139 26.64 -23.65 -20.85
C LEU A 139 25.23 -23.12 -20.53
N LYS A 140 24.95 -21.84 -20.80
CA LYS A 140 23.59 -21.31 -20.67
C LYS A 140 22.62 -21.89 -21.70
N ARG A 141 23.10 -22.22 -22.90
CA ARG A 141 22.31 -22.75 -24.02
C ARG A 141 22.05 -24.24 -23.89
N GLU A 142 23.02 -25.02 -23.43
CA GLU A 142 22.95 -26.49 -23.36
C GLU A 142 21.99 -27.02 -22.28
N GLY A 143 21.56 -26.17 -21.34
CA GLY A 143 20.79 -26.59 -20.17
C GLY A 143 21.74 -27.08 -19.07
N THR A 144 21.64 -26.49 -17.88
CA THR A 144 22.60 -26.69 -16.78
C THR A 144 21.90 -26.95 -15.46
N GLY A 145 20.81 -27.73 -15.50
CA GLY A 145 20.03 -28.05 -14.29
C GLY A 145 19.50 -26.78 -13.64
N ALA A 146 18.78 -25.97 -14.42
CA ALA A 146 18.30 -24.64 -14.01
C ALA A 146 19.41 -23.63 -13.63
N GLY A 147 20.66 -23.89 -14.04
CA GLY A 147 21.84 -23.05 -13.77
C GLY A 147 22.69 -23.52 -12.59
N LYS A 148 22.32 -24.61 -11.90
CA LYS A 148 23.09 -25.16 -10.78
C LYS A 148 24.46 -25.69 -11.22
N ASP A 149 24.50 -26.42 -12.33
CA ASP A 149 25.75 -27.02 -12.83
C ASP A 149 26.70 -25.93 -13.31
N LEU A 150 26.16 -24.84 -13.87
CA LEU A 150 26.94 -23.66 -14.25
C LEU A 150 27.55 -22.99 -13.02
N ILE A 151 26.79 -22.85 -11.93
CA ILE A 151 27.31 -22.28 -10.68
C ILE A 151 28.39 -23.20 -10.11
N ALA A 152 28.18 -24.51 -10.06
CA ALA A 152 29.17 -25.47 -9.57
C ALA A 152 30.48 -25.41 -10.39
N LYS A 153 30.38 -25.41 -11.73
CA LYS A 153 31.53 -25.23 -12.62
C LYS A 153 32.25 -23.91 -12.35
N LEU A 154 31.52 -22.80 -12.21
CA LEU A 154 32.10 -21.48 -11.92
C LEU A 154 32.81 -21.40 -10.56
N MET A 155 32.36 -22.18 -9.57
CA MET A 155 33.01 -22.29 -8.27
C MET A 155 34.30 -23.12 -8.36
N LEU A 156 34.27 -24.24 -9.09
CA LEU A 156 35.44 -25.10 -9.31
C LEU A 156 36.52 -24.46 -10.17
N SER A 157 36.14 -23.64 -11.14
CA SER A 157 37.06 -22.96 -12.06
C SER A 157 37.70 -21.70 -11.47
N HIS A 158 37.38 -21.36 -10.20
CA HIS A 158 37.93 -20.18 -9.54
C HIS A 158 39.23 -20.52 -8.79
N THR A 159 40.38 -20.11 -9.31
CA THR A 159 41.70 -20.52 -8.81
C THR A 159 42.00 -20.06 -7.38
N GLY A 160 41.48 -18.89 -6.98
CA GLY A 160 41.66 -18.33 -5.63
C GLY A 160 40.45 -18.52 -4.72
N ILE A 161 39.63 -19.55 -4.92
CA ILE A 161 38.39 -19.71 -4.14
C ILE A 161 38.70 -20.04 -2.68
N ASP A 162 39.76 -20.82 -2.45
CA ASP A 162 40.21 -21.25 -1.13
C ASP A 162 40.85 -20.12 -0.33
N GLN A 163 41.28 -19.04 -0.96
CA GLN A 163 41.79 -17.85 -0.26
C GLN A 163 40.67 -16.98 0.34
N LYS A 164 39.40 -17.24 0.00
CA LYS A 164 38.27 -16.46 0.51
C LYS A 164 37.92 -16.87 1.93
N THR A 165 37.54 -15.88 2.73
CA THR A 165 36.88 -16.09 4.02
C THR A 165 35.53 -16.77 3.82
N THR A 166 34.99 -17.41 4.85
CA THR A 166 33.67 -18.07 4.83
C THR A 166 32.57 -17.10 4.37
N PHE A 167 32.57 -15.87 4.91
CA PHE A 167 31.61 -14.83 4.51
C PHE A 167 31.82 -14.35 3.07
N SER A 168 33.07 -14.23 2.62
CA SER A 168 33.39 -13.85 1.24
C SER A 168 32.98 -14.93 0.23
N LEU A 169 33.13 -16.20 0.59
CA LEU A 169 32.68 -17.34 -0.18
C LEU A 169 31.14 -17.36 -0.28
N ALA A 170 30.43 -17.21 0.84
CA ALA A 170 28.97 -17.14 0.88
C ALA A 170 28.43 -15.99 0.02
N LYS A 171 29.04 -14.79 0.14
CA LYS A 171 28.69 -13.62 -0.70
C LYS A 171 28.93 -13.90 -2.19
N TYR A 172 30.04 -14.55 -2.54
CA TYR A 172 30.35 -14.91 -3.92
C TYR A 172 29.34 -15.93 -4.48
N LYS A 173 29.03 -16.98 -3.72
CA LYS A 173 28.01 -17.98 -4.06
C LYS A 173 26.66 -17.32 -4.30
N LEU A 174 26.20 -16.49 -3.36
CA LEU A 174 24.93 -15.74 -3.47
C LEU A 174 24.88 -14.91 -4.75
N LEU A 175 25.96 -14.19 -5.09
CA LEU A 175 26.05 -13.40 -6.33
C LEU A 175 25.87 -14.28 -7.59
N LYS A 176 26.50 -15.46 -7.63
CA LYS A 176 26.36 -16.40 -8.74
C LYS A 176 24.96 -16.99 -8.80
N THR A 177 24.40 -17.38 -7.65
CA THR A 177 23.03 -17.87 -7.51
C THR A 177 22.02 -16.85 -8.05
N LYS A 178 22.10 -15.58 -7.62
CA LYS A 178 21.21 -14.51 -8.12
C LYS A 178 21.31 -14.29 -9.63
N LYS A 179 22.49 -14.53 -10.22
CA LYS A 179 22.74 -14.27 -11.64
C LYS A 179 22.30 -15.42 -12.56
N TYR A 180 22.56 -16.66 -12.16
CA TYR A 180 22.48 -17.83 -13.04
C TYR A 180 21.34 -18.80 -12.70
N LEU A 181 20.88 -18.81 -11.45
CA LEU A 181 19.81 -19.72 -11.05
C LEU A 181 18.48 -19.28 -11.66
N LYS A 182 17.78 -20.20 -12.31
CA LYS A 182 16.48 -19.95 -12.97
C LYS A 182 15.33 -20.26 -12.01
N ARG A 183 15.19 -19.46 -10.95
CA ARG A 183 14.09 -19.55 -9.97
C ARG A 183 13.18 -18.34 -9.99
N PHE A 184 11.98 -18.47 -9.47
CA PHE A 184 11.10 -17.35 -9.13
C PHE A 184 10.11 -17.73 -8.04
N THR A 185 9.65 -16.76 -7.25
CA THR A 185 8.57 -16.94 -6.26
C THR A 185 7.31 -16.26 -6.77
N VAL A 186 6.17 -16.93 -6.68
CA VAL A 186 4.85 -16.32 -6.99
C VAL A 186 4.30 -15.67 -5.73
N LEU A 187 4.08 -14.36 -5.75
CA LEU A 187 3.55 -13.57 -4.63
C LEU A 187 2.16 -13.03 -4.97
N PRO A 188 1.26 -12.92 -3.98
CA PRO A 188 -0.01 -12.24 -4.16
C PRO A 188 0.25 -10.75 -4.37
N LEU A 189 -0.50 -10.11 -5.27
CA LEU A 189 -0.40 -8.67 -5.47
C LEU A 189 -1.37 -7.94 -4.53
N ASP A 190 -0.89 -7.60 -3.34
CA ASP A 190 -1.58 -6.77 -2.36
C ASP A 190 -1.21 -5.28 -2.52
N VAL A 191 -1.85 -4.40 -1.75
CA VAL A 191 -1.54 -2.96 -1.80
C VAL A 191 -0.09 -2.66 -1.42
N PRO A 192 0.50 -3.26 -0.36
CA PRO A 192 1.90 -3.02 -0.03
C PRO A 192 2.89 -3.46 -1.12
N LEU A 193 2.67 -4.60 -1.77
CA LEU A 193 3.54 -5.10 -2.84
C LEU A 193 3.35 -4.30 -4.12
N LEU A 194 2.13 -3.87 -4.43
CA LEU A 194 1.87 -2.94 -5.54
C LEU A 194 2.60 -1.61 -5.32
N THR A 195 2.52 -1.05 -4.11
CA THR A 195 3.22 0.19 -3.74
C THR A 195 4.72 0.01 -3.87
N HIS A 196 5.28 -1.07 -3.32
CA HIS A 196 6.70 -1.38 -3.43
C HIS A 196 7.14 -1.50 -4.89
N TRP A 197 6.39 -2.24 -5.72
CA TRP A 197 6.68 -2.39 -7.15
C TRP A 197 6.58 -1.06 -7.92
N MET A 198 5.55 -0.25 -7.65
CA MET A 198 5.39 1.07 -8.24
C MET A 198 6.57 1.98 -7.90
N MET A 199 7.04 1.92 -6.64
CA MET A 199 8.25 2.60 -6.23
C MET A 199 9.46 2.07 -7.01
N THR A 200 9.83 0.81 -6.84
CA THR A 200 11.16 0.27 -7.22
C THR A 200 11.33 -0.01 -8.71
N GLU A 201 10.32 -0.55 -9.39
CA GLU A 201 10.48 -1.14 -10.72
C GLU A 201 9.71 -0.39 -11.82
N LYS A 202 8.75 0.48 -11.46
CA LYS A 202 7.87 1.14 -12.42
C LYS A 202 7.99 2.66 -12.38
N ASP A 203 7.11 3.35 -11.67
CA ASP A 203 7.01 4.80 -11.72
C ASP A 203 6.52 5.34 -10.37
N ALA A 204 7.48 5.77 -9.55
CA ALA A 204 7.22 6.33 -8.23
C ALA A 204 6.53 7.68 -8.29
N ASN A 205 6.81 8.50 -9.32
CA ASN A 205 6.22 9.83 -9.44
C ASN A 205 4.70 9.74 -9.62
N LYS A 206 4.23 8.69 -10.30
CA LYS A 206 2.79 8.42 -10.47
C LYS A 206 2.04 8.23 -9.14
N ILE A 207 2.73 7.79 -8.09
CA ILE A 207 2.15 7.60 -6.76
C ILE A 207 2.65 8.65 -5.76
N LEU A 208 3.10 9.80 -6.25
CA LEU A 208 3.64 10.91 -5.44
C LEU A 208 4.79 10.46 -4.52
N GLU A 209 5.58 9.50 -4.99
CA GLU A 209 6.65 8.83 -4.24
C GLU A 209 6.21 8.27 -2.86
N MET A 210 4.92 7.96 -2.71
CA MET A 210 4.36 7.50 -1.45
C MET A 210 4.86 6.10 -1.09
N ARG A 211 5.45 5.99 0.10
CA ARG A 211 5.98 4.74 0.65
C ARG A 211 4.93 4.00 1.47
N ASN A 212 5.18 2.71 1.75
CA ASN A 212 4.25 1.81 2.44
C ASN A 212 3.87 2.31 3.84
N GLU A 213 4.84 2.83 4.58
CA GLU A 213 4.66 3.40 5.90
C GLU A 213 3.75 4.64 5.85
N MET A 214 3.94 5.52 4.85
CA MET A 214 3.11 6.72 4.68
C MET A 214 1.68 6.34 4.29
N LEU A 215 1.52 5.44 3.32
CA LEU A 215 0.21 4.94 2.90
C LEU A 215 -0.56 4.29 4.07
N SER A 216 0.15 3.52 4.90
CA SER A 216 -0.40 2.89 6.10
C SER A 216 -0.78 3.90 7.17
N LEU A 217 0.04 4.93 7.38
CA LEU A 217 -0.22 5.99 8.35
C LEU A 217 -1.40 6.85 7.93
N ILE A 218 -1.55 7.22 6.65
CA ILE A 218 -2.72 7.96 6.15
C ILE A 218 -4.00 7.17 6.49
N GLY A 219 -4.06 5.88 6.13
CA GLY A 219 -5.24 5.05 6.42
C GLY A 219 -5.54 4.91 7.92
N SER A 220 -4.51 4.91 8.76
CA SER A 220 -4.68 4.79 10.22
C SER A 220 -5.08 6.12 10.86
N TRP A 221 -4.47 7.24 10.45
CA TRP A 221 -4.79 8.58 10.95
C TRP A 221 -6.12 9.11 10.43
N SER A 222 -6.56 8.71 9.24
CA SER A 222 -7.93 8.96 8.75
C SER A 222 -8.95 7.98 9.36
N ASN A 223 -8.53 7.11 10.28
CA ASN A 223 -9.34 6.11 10.96
C ASN A 223 -10.20 5.29 9.98
N VAL A 224 -9.59 4.78 8.92
CA VAL A 224 -10.30 4.01 7.89
C VAL A 224 -10.50 2.58 8.37
N HIS A 225 -11.76 2.15 8.46
CA HIS A 225 -12.15 0.82 8.93
C HIS A 225 -13.50 0.42 8.32
N PHE A 226 -13.86 -0.85 8.43
CA PHE A 226 -15.24 -1.26 8.20
C PHE A 226 -16.09 -0.88 9.43
N SER A 227 -17.21 -0.19 9.19
CA SER A 227 -18.15 0.22 10.23
C SER A 227 -19.52 -0.39 9.96
N GLU A 228 -20.00 -1.20 10.91
CA GLU A 228 -21.34 -1.80 10.83
C GLU A 228 -22.41 -0.71 11.00
N SER A 229 -23.42 -0.75 10.14
CA SER A 229 -24.58 0.12 10.31
C SER A 229 -25.43 -0.43 11.46
N LEU A 230 -25.38 0.24 12.61
CA LEU A 230 -26.25 -0.04 13.75
C LEU A 230 -27.49 0.87 13.69
N PRO A 231 -28.60 0.55 14.41
CA PRO A 231 -29.83 1.34 14.37
C PRO A 231 -29.63 2.85 14.66
N ASP A 232 -28.66 3.19 15.51
CA ASP A 232 -28.35 4.57 15.93
C ASP A 232 -27.00 5.08 15.37
N MET A 233 -26.30 4.29 14.56
CA MET A 233 -24.97 4.62 14.03
C MET A 233 -24.93 4.36 12.53
N GLU A 234 -24.90 5.45 11.77
CA GLU A 234 -24.69 5.39 10.33
C GLU A 234 -23.33 4.74 10.03
N GLY A 235 -23.29 3.84 9.06
CA GLY A 235 -22.05 3.16 8.69
C GLY A 235 -21.03 4.10 8.04
N GLY A 236 -19.79 3.65 7.96
CA GLY A 236 -18.64 4.55 7.74
C GLY A 236 -18.60 5.26 6.38
N ARG A 237 -18.31 6.55 6.35
CA ARG A 237 -18.18 7.36 5.12
C ARG A 237 -16.89 8.16 5.15
N TRP A 238 -16.01 7.94 4.18
CA TRP A 238 -14.75 8.67 4.05
C TRP A 238 -14.71 9.53 2.80
N LEU A 239 -14.20 10.76 2.96
CA LEU A 239 -13.94 11.68 1.87
C LEU A 239 -12.47 11.56 1.45
N VAL A 240 -12.22 11.46 0.14
CA VAL A 240 -10.90 11.19 -0.42
C VAL A 240 -10.59 12.12 -1.58
N VAL A 241 -9.37 12.66 -1.60
CA VAL A 241 -8.79 13.29 -2.79
C VAL A 241 -7.53 12.49 -3.15
N ASP A 242 -7.56 11.82 -4.29
CA ASP A 242 -6.51 10.89 -4.71
C ASP A 242 -6.01 11.20 -6.13
N GLU A 243 -4.75 11.63 -6.23
CA GLU A 243 -4.03 11.81 -7.50
C GLU A 243 -2.98 10.71 -7.76
N THR A 244 -2.92 9.67 -6.91
CA THR A 244 -1.98 8.54 -7.03
C THR A 244 -2.44 7.46 -8.02
N GLY A 245 -3.48 7.73 -8.81
CA GLY A 245 -4.06 6.78 -9.77
C GLY A 245 -4.91 5.69 -9.12
N GLY A 246 -5.41 5.92 -7.90
CA GLY A 246 -6.24 4.99 -7.14
C GLY A 246 -5.48 4.18 -6.09
N LEU A 247 -4.21 4.49 -5.79
CA LEU A 247 -3.44 3.74 -4.76
C LEU A 247 -3.98 4.01 -3.36
N LEU A 248 -4.27 5.28 -3.03
CA LEU A 248 -4.87 5.63 -1.74
C LEU A 248 -6.27 5.03 -1.63
N VAL A 249 -7.08 5.12 -2.69
CA VAL A 249 -8.40 4.46 -2.75
C VAL A 249 -8.27 2.95 -2.53
N ALA A 250 -7.28 2.29 -3.13
CA ALA A 250 -7.04 0.87 -2.93
C ALA A 250 -6.74 0.54 -1.46
N ALA A 251 -5.81 1.27 -0.84
CA ALA A 251 -5.43 1.07 0.56
C ALA A 251 -6.63 1.24 1.52
N MET A 252 -7.47 2.23 1.26
CA MET A 252 -8.68 2.46 2.05
C MET A 252 -9.70 1.35 1.85
N ALA A 253 -9.93 0.96 0.60
CA ALA A 253 -10.84 -0.15 0.27
C ALA A 253 -10.38 -1.48 0.87
N GLU A 254 -9.06 -1.73 0.96
CA GLU A 254 -8.50 -2.95 1.56
C GLU A 254 -8.83 -3.00 3.06
N ARG A 255 -8.62 -1.88 3.78
CA ARG A 255 -8.96 -1.75 5.21
C ARG A 255 -10.45 -1.88 5.51
N MET A 256 -11.29 -1.49 4.55
CA MET A 256 -12.75 -1.62 4.63
C MET A 256 -13.26 -3.00 4.18
N GLY A 257 -12.38 -3.88 3.66
CA GLY A 257 -12.76 -5.20 3.18
C GLY A 257 -13.51 -5.21 1.83
N ILE A 258 -13.45 -4.12 1.06
CA ILE A 258 -14.20 -3.93 -0.20
C ILE A 258 -13.31 -3.83 -1.45
N LEU A 259 -11.99 -4.02 -1.31
CA LEU A 259 -11.04 -3.97 -2.43
C LEU A 259 -11.07 -5.21 -3.32
N HIS A 260 -11.27 -6.39 -2.75
CA HIS A 260 -11.11 -7.64 -3.48
C HIS A 260 -12.46 -8.18 -3.98
N PRO A 261 -12.47 -8.98 -5.06
CA PRO A 261 -13.67 -9.71 -5.48
C PRO A 261 -14.24 -10.55 -4.33
N PRO A 262 -15.57 -10.77 -4.33
CA PRO A 262 -16.21 -11.61 -3.32
C PRO A 262 -15.76 -13.06 -3.45
N SER A 263 -15.89 -13.84 -2.37
CA SER A 263 -15.36 -15.21 -2.28
C SER A 263 -15.98 -16.18 -3.28
N ASP A 264 -17.21 -15.92 -3.72
CA ASP A 264 -17.98 -16.68 -4.71
C ASP A 264 -17.74 -16.23 -6.16
N PHE A 265 -16.80 -15.31 -6.39
CA PHE A 265 -16.51 -14.81 -7.72
C PHE A 265 -16.06 -15.93 -8.67
N ASN A 266 -16.78 -16.08 -9.79
CA ASN A 266 -16.45 -17.07 -10.80
C ASN A 266 -15.29 -16.59 -11.67
N TRP A 267 -14.13 -17.20 -11.45
CA TRP A 267 -12.87 -16.88 -12.12
C TRP A 267 -12.75 -17.40 -13.56
N GLU A 268 -13.57 -18.37 -13.93
CA GLU A 268 -13.58 -19.02 -15.26
C GLU A 268 -14.75 -18.55 -16.14
N GLY A 269 -15.76 -17.91 -15.52
CA GLY A 269 -16.97 -17.47 -16.19
C GLY A 269 -16.71 -16.34 -17.17
N LYS A 270 -17.23 -16.47 -18.40
CA LYS A 270 -17.46 -15.28 -19.25
C LYS A 270 -18.44 -14.37 -18.51
N PRO A 271 -18.27 -13.03 -18.55
CA PRO A 271 -19.24 -12.13 -17.94
C PRO A 271 -20.62 -12.44 -18.51
N GLU A 272 -21.51 -12.96 -17.66
CA GLU A 272 -22.85 -13.35 -18.09
C GLU A 272 -23.68 -12.11 -18.44
N GLY A 273 -24.10 -12.04 -19.71
CA GLY A 273 -25.31 -11.32 -20.14
C GLY A 273 -25.21 -9.79 -20.35
N PRO A 274 -25.93 -9.24 -21.36
CA PRO A 274 -25.82 -7.82 -21.74
C PRO A 274 -26.69 -6.85 -20.90
N HIS A 275 -27.37 -7.31 -19.85
CA HIS A 275 -28.22 -6.45 -19.03
C HIS A 275 -28.22 -6.92 -17.58
N ARG A 276 -27.26 -6.42 -16.79
CA ARG A 276 -27.34 -6.52 -15.34
C ARG A 276 -27.88 -5.19 -14.80
N GLU A 277 -28.89 -5.26 -13.93
CA GLU A 277 -29.30 -4.11 -13.13
C GLU A 277 -28.11 -3.73 -12.25
N GLU A 278 -27.60 -2.50 -12.43
CA GLU A 278 -26.61 -1.94 -11.51
C GLU A 278 -27.25 -1.87 -10.13
N ALA A 279 -26.59 -2.47 -9.14
CA ALA A 279 -27.01 -2.37 -7.77
C ALA A 279 -27.01 -0.89 -7.33
N PRO A 280 -27.93 -0.49 -6.43
CA PRO A 280 -27.95 0.87 -5.93
C PRO A 280 -26.63 1.22 -5.24
N PRO A 281 -26.21 2.50 -5.23
CA PRO A 281 -25.07 2.96 -4.45
C PRO A 281 -25.23 2.55 -2.99
N ALA A 282 -24.15 2.07 -2.38
CA ALA A 282 -24.13 1.76 -0.96
C ALA A 282 -24.29 3.04 -0.14
N THR A 283 -25.03 2.95 0.97
CA THR A 283 -25.25 4.08 1.89
C THR A 283 -24.23 4.12 3.03
N SER A 284 -23.54 3.01 3.28
CA SER A 284 -22.54 2.82 4.34
C SER A 284 -21.27 2.19 3.79
N ASN A 285 -20.15 2.37 4.51
CA ASN A 285 -18.83 1.90 4.10
C ASN A 285 -18.46 2.43 2.72
N THR A 286 -18.60 3.74 2.52
CA THR A 286 -18.39 4.39 1.22
C THR A 286 -17.09 5.18 1.19
N ILE A 287 -16.45 5.17 0.02
CA ILE A 287 -15.31 6.02 -0.31
C ILE A 287 -15.81 7.07 -1.31
N THR A 288 -15.90 8.32 -0.89
CA THR A 288 -16.28 9.43 -1.75
C THR A 288 -15.02 10.09 -2.30
N LEU A 289 -14.75 9.86 -3.59
CA LEU A 289 -13.55 10.36 -4.28
C LEU A 289 -13.87 11.66 -5.03
N VAL A 290 -13.21 12.75 -4.63
CA VAL A 290 -13.22 14.02 -5.36
C VAL A 290 -12.04 14.06 -6.32
N HIS A 291 -12.29 14.40 -7.59
CA HIS A 291 -11.26 14.41 -8.63
C HIS A 291 -11.30 15.64 -9.55
N ASN A 292 -10.17 15.94 -10.19
CA ASN A 292 -9.99 17.15 -11.01
C ASN A 292 -10.53 17.02 -12.43
N ASN A 293 -10.40 15.84 -13.02
CA ASN A 293 -10.71 15.62 -14.43
C ASN A 293 -12.20 15.28 -14.64
N ALA A 294 -12.63 15.16 -15.90
CA ALA A 294 -13.99 14.71 -16.22
C ALA A 294 -14.28 13.27 -15.74
N GLN A 295 -13.23 12.45 -15.57
CA GLN A 295 -13.30 11.09 -15.02
C GLN A 295 -12.19 10.92 -13.98
N PRO A 296 -12.42 10.12 -12.92
CA PRO A 296 -11.39 9.85 -11.93
C PRO A 296 -10.27 8.97 -12.52
N ASN A 297 -9.03 9.24 -12.15
CA ASN A 297 -7.91 8.36 -12.52
C ASN A 297 -7.80 7.21 -11.52
N LEU A 298 -8.34 6.05 -11.91
CA LEU A 298 -8.34 4.82 -11.10
C LEU A 298 -7.50 3.70 -11.73
N SER A 299 -6.49 4.08 -12.52
CA SER A 299 -5.73 3.15 -13.37
C SER A 299 -4.94 2.07 -12.63
N LEU A 300 -4.71 2.22 -11.32
CA LEU A 300 -4.07 1.20 -10.48
C LEU A 300 -5.08 0.18 -9.93
N LEU A 301 -6.37 0.50 -9.86
CA LEU A 301 -7.38 -0.44 -9.37
C LEU A 301 -7.56 -1.66 -10.28
N LYS A 302 -7.12 -1.59 -11.54
CA LYS A 302 -7.10 -2.73 -12.46
C LYS A 302 -6.30 -3.92 -11.93
N TYR A 303 -5.27 -3.66 -11.10
CA TYR A 303 -4.46 -4.70 -10.45
C TYR A 303 -5.27 -5.51 -9.43
N PHE A 304 -6.41 -4.97 -8.99
CA PHE A 304 -7.38 -5.61 -8.09
C PHE A 304 -8.66 -6.03 -8.81
N LEU A 305 -8.60 -6.18 -10.15
CA LEU A 305 -9.74 -6.57 -10.99
C LEU A 305 -10.91 -5.57 -10.97
N TYR A 306 -10.62 -4.29 -10.73
CA TYR A 306 -11.56 -3.20 -10.88
C TYR A 306 -11.12 -2.24 -11.98
N ASP A 307 -11.87 -2.22 -13.08
CA ASP A 307 -11.68 -1.25 -14.16
C ASP A 307 -13.06 -0.73 -14.60
N PRO A 308 -13.44 0.49 -14.20
CA PRO A 308 -14.74 1.06 -14.55
C PRO A 308 -14.78 1.61 -15.99
N THR A 309 -13.65 1.61 -16.71
CA THR A 309 -13.55 2.21 -18.05
C THR A 309 -13.78 1.19 -19.17
N THR A 310 -13.63 -0.10 -18.88
CA THR A 310 -13.84 -1.17 -19.86
C THR A 310 -15.31 -1.57 -19.99
N THR A 311 -15.76 -1.83 -21.22
CA THR A 311 -17.12 -2.33 -21.51
C THR A 311 -17.37 -3.72 -20.91
N SER A 312 -16.32 -4.51 -20.74
CA SER A 312 -16.36 -5.86 -20.18
C SER A 312 -15.47 -5.92 -18.94
N PRO A 313 -15.98 -5.48 -17.77
CA PRO A 313 -15.19 -5.47 -16.55
C PRO A 313 -14.79 -6.89 -16.14
N PRO A 314 -13.55 -7.07 -15.65
CA PRO A 314 -13.06 -8.39 -15.25
C PRO A 314 -13.88 -8.95 -14.07
N CYS A 315 -14.31 -8.11 -13.13
CA CYS A 315 -15.22 -8.47 -12.06
C CYS A 315 -16.47 -7.56 -12.08
N PRO A 316 -17.58 -7.97 -12.70
CA PRO A 316 -18.82 -7.17 -12.72
C PRO A 316 -19.45 -6.97 -11.34
N THR A 317 -19.23 -7.90 -10.41
CA THR A 317 -19.74 -7.88 -9.04
C THR A 317 -18.78 -7.24 -8.04
N HIS A 318 -17.78 -6.51 -8.53
CA HIS A 318 -16.77 -5.90 -7.67
C HIS A 318 -17.41 -4.95 -6.63
N PRO A 319 -17.11 -5.06 -5.32
CA PRO A 319 -17.76 -4.25 -4.29
C PRO A 319 -17.64 -2.74 -4.52
N LEU A 320 -16.48 -2.27 -5.01
CA LEU A 320 -16.26 -0.87 -5.39
C LEU A 320 -17.30 -0.28 -6.36
N ASN A 321 -18.03 -1.08 -7.14
CA ASN A 321 -19.11 -0.55 -8.01
C ASN A 321 -20.18 0.23 -7.23
N ASN A 322 -20.44 -0.20 -5.99
CA ASN A 322 -21.48 0.37 -5.12
C ASN A 322 -20.88 1.28 -4.02
N HIS A 323 -19.67 0.96 -3.57
CA HIS A 323 -19.02 1.64 -2.43
C HIS A 323 -18.11 2.81 -2.85
N LEU A 324 -17.65 2.89 -4.10
CA LEU A 324 -16.83 4.00 -4.60
C LEU A 324 -17.72 5.05 -5.26
N HIS A 325 -17.81 6.21 -4.64
CA HIS A 325 -18.62 7.34 -5.09
C HIS A 325 -17.70 8.42 -5.65
N ALA A 326 -17.50 8.45 -6.96
CA ALA A 326 -16.67 9.46 -7.61
C ALA A 326 -17.49 10.70 -8.00
N LEU A 327 -16.95 11.88 -7.71
CA LEU A 327 -17.46 13.16 -8.21
C LEU A 327 -16.32 14.13 -8.56
N SER A 328 -16.58 15.06 -9.49
CA SER A 328 -15.60 16.09 -9.83
C SER A 328 -15.68 17.30 -8.90
N TRP A 329 -14.62 18.11 -8.84
CA TRP A 329 -14.68 19.42 -8.15
C TRP A 329 -15.80 20.32 -8.67
N LEU A 330 -16.11 20.28 -9.98
CA LEU A 330 -17.25 21.02 -10.53
C LEU A 330 -18.57 20.57 -9.90
N GLN A 331 -18.78 19.25 -9.82
CA GLN A 331 -19.98 18.67 -9.22
C GLN A 331 -20.09 18.97 -7.72
N LEU A 332 -18.97 19.09 -7.01
CA LEU A 332 -18.97 19.45 -5.60
C LEU A 332 -19.26 20.93 -5.38
N LEU A 333 -18.55 21.81 -6.09
CA LEU A 333 -18.57 23.24 -5.83
C LEU A 333 -19.77 23.94 -6.49
N LYS A 334 -20.14 23.49 -7.68
CA LYS A 334 -21.22 24.08 -8.49
C LYS A 334 -22.03 23.00 -9.23
N PRO A 335 -22.83 22.21 -8.50
CA PRO A 335 -23.63 21.13 -9.09
C PRO A 335 -24.50 21.59 -10.27
N SER A 336 -25.07 22.79 -10.20
CA SER A 336 -25.94 23.35 -11.23
C SER A 336 -25.25 23.61 -12.57
N GLU A 337 -23.92 23.79 -12.58
CA GLU A 337 -23.13 23.97 -13.80
C GLU A 337 -22.76 22.62 -14.46
N ASP A 338 -22.85 21.49 -13.73
CA ASP A 338 -22.65 20.17 -14.32
C ASP A 338 -23.87 19.75 -15.14
N THR A 339 -23.63 19.43 -16.41
CA THR A 339 -24.70 18.98 -17.33
C THR A 339 -25.32 17.66 -16.88
N THR A 340 -24.54 16.75 -16.27
CA THR A 340 -25.07 15.45 -15.85
C THR A 340 -26.00 15.61 -14.66
N TYR A 341 -25.67 16.49 -13.69
CA TYR A 341 -26.51 16.77 -12.53
C TYR A 341 -27.75 17.60 -12.88
N SER A 342 -27.58 18.70 -13.64
CA SER A 342 -28.66 19.66 -13.96
C SER A 342 -29.72 19.12 -14.92
N SER A 343 -29.39 18.17 -15.81
CA SER A 343 -30.33 17.62 -16.79
C SER A 343 -31.23 16.53 -16.18
N LYS A 344 -32.29 16.94 -15.46
CA LYS A 344 -33.28 16.00 -14.91
C LYS A 344 -33.88 15.12 -16.00
N ILE A 345 -33.84 13.80 -15.79
CA ILE A 345 -34.48 12.81 -16.68
C ILE A 345 -35.87 12.51 -16.14
N GLU A 346 -36.91 12.79 -16.94
CA GLU A 346 -38.29 12.49 -16.58
C GLU A 346 -38.53 10.98 -16.53
N THR A 347 -39.22 10.53 -15.48
CA THR A 347 -39.62 9.13 -15.33
C THR A 347 -40.82 8.84 -16.22
N LEU A 348 -40.59 8.09 -17.30
CA LEU A 348 -41.65 7.63 -18.21
C LEU A 348 -42.48 6.51 -17.59
N SER A 349 -43.75 6.44 -17.95
CA SER A 349 -44.65 5.37 -17.53
C SER A 349 -44.26 4.01 -18.15
N PRO A 350 -44.63 2.88 -17.52
CA PRO A 350 -44.38 1.55 -18.09
C PRO A 350 -44.96 1.37 -19.50
N GLU A 351 -46.11 1.99 -19.76
CA GLU A 351 -46.79 1.95 -21.06
C GLU A 351 -45.95 2.65 -22.14
N GLU A 352 -45.48 3.87 -21.88
CA GLU A 352 -44.62 4.62 -22.81
C GLU A 352 -43.30 3.88 -23.08
N LEU A 353 -42.72 3.28 -22.04
CA LEU A 353 -41.48 2.49 -22.15
C LEU A 353 -41.69 1.21 -22.97
N SER A 354 -42.87 0.60 -22.91
CA SER A 354 -43.21 -0.57 -23.70
C SER A 354 -43.35 -0.24 -25.20
N GLN A 355 -43.83 0.97 -25.51
CA GLN A 355 -44.01 1.46 -26.89
C GLN A 355 -42.68 1.91 -27.53
N MET A 356 -41.64 2.17 -26.75
CA MET A 356 -40.33 2.56 -27.25
C MET A 356 -39.58 1.40 -27.92
N LYS A 357 -38.94 1.71 -29.06
CA LYS A 357 -37.97 0.80 -29.69
C LYS A 357 -36.86 0.42 -28.70
N SER A 358 -36.43 -0.85 -28.71
CA SER A 358 -35.41 -1.40 -27.79
C SER A 358 -34.16 -0.52 -27.63
N ALA A 359 -33.60 0.01 -28.74
CA ALA A 359 -32.43 0.89 -28.69
C ALA A 359 -32.68 2.24 -27.98
N LYS A 360 -33.86 2.84 -28.17
CA LYS A 360 -34.25 4.08 -27.49
C LYS A 360 -34.49 3.82 -26.00
N ARG A 361 -35.15 2.70 -25.68
CA ARG A 361 -35.40 2.24 -24.30
C ARG A 361 -34.08 2.00 -23.53
N GLY A 362 -33.12 1.32 -24.15
CA GLY A 362 -31.80 1.11 -23.56
C GLY A 362 -31.03 2.42 -23.33
N THR A 363 -31.12 3.37 -24.25
CA THR A 363 -30.52 4.70 -24.10
C THR A 363 -31.18 5.51 -22.98
N TYR A 364 -32.50 5.46 -22.86
CA TYR A 364 -33.24 6.07 -21.76
C TYR A 364 -32.77 5.54 -20.41
N TYR A 365 -32.76 4.22 -20.21
CA TYR A 365 -32.33 3.63 -18.94
C TYR A 365 -30.87 3.92 -18.61
N ARG A 366 -29.97 3.97 -19.60
CA ARG A 366 -28.57 4.37 -19.38
C ARG A 366 -28.45 5.82 -18.91
N LYS A 367 -29.21 6.74 -19.52
CA LYS A 367 -29.25 8.15 -19.10
C LYS A 367 -29.84 8.30 -17.71
N LEU A 368 -30.97 7.63 -17.44
CA LEU A 368 -31.63 7.64 -16.14
C LEU A 368 -30.69 7.12 -15.04
N ARG A 369 -30.04 5.96 -15.23
CA ARG A 369 -29.08 5.41 -14.25
C ARG A 369 -27.92 6.36 -13.98
N ARG A 370 -27.31 6.91 -15.04
CA ARG A 370 -26.21 7.87 -14.90
C ARG A 370 -26.65 9.11 -14.11
N TRP A 371 -27.81 9.68 -14.46
CA TRP A 371 -28.38 10.83 -13.76
C TRP A 371 -28.68 10.49 -12.30
N THR A 372 -29.44 9.43 -12.02
CA THR A 372 -29.80 9.02 -10.65
C THR A 372 -28.57 8.76 -9.79
N LYS A 373 -27.55 8.06 -10.31
CA LYS A 373 -26.28 7.80 -9.60
C LYS A 373 -25.54 9.10 -9.30
N THR A 374 -25.39 9.98 -10.29
CA THR A 374 -24.70 11.27 -10.13
C THR A 374 -25.42 12.15 -9.10
N THR A 375 -26.74 12.30 -9.23
CA THR A 375 -27.57 13.09 -8.32
C THR A 375 -27.51 12.55 -6.90
N HIS A 376 -27.58 11.24 -6.72
CA HIS A 376 -27.44 10.61 -5.40
C HIS A 376 -26.07 10.91 -4.77
N ILE A 377 -24.99 10.69 -5.50
CA ILE A 377 -23.62 10.93 -5.01
C ILE A 377 -23.43 12.40 -4.64
N VAL A 378 -23.82 13.34 -5.50
CA VAL A 378 -23.65 14.77 -5.25
C VAL A 378 -24.48 15.22 -4.04
N ASN A 379 -25.77 14.86 -3.97
CA ASN A 379 -26.62 15.24 -2.84
C ASN A 379 -26.14 14.63 -1.51
N SER A 380 -25.74 13.35 -1.54
CA SER A 380 -25.18 12.66 -0.37
C SER A 380 -23.86 13.29 0.09
N THR A 381 -23.02 13.75 -0.85
CA THR A 381 -21.76 14.43 -0.54
C THR A 381 -22.01 15.81 0.08
N LEU A 382 -22.93 16.60 -0.49
CA LEU A 382 -23.28 17.93 0.01
C LEU A 382 -23.97 17.91 1.39
N THR A 383 -24.64 16.80 1.73
CA THR A 383 -25.19 16.58 3.08
C THR A 383 -24.08 16.51 4.13
N GLY A 384 -22.84 16.20 3.74
CA GLY A 384 -21.71 16.06 4.64
C GLY A 384 -21.84 14.84 5.54
N GLY A 385 -21.28 14.92 6.75
CA GLY A 385 -21.30 13.83 7.74
C GLY A 385 -20.19 12.79 7.57
N PHE A 386 -19.10 13.13 6.87
CA PHE A 386 -17.99 12.20 6.68
C PHE A 386 -17.19 11.98 7.97
N ASP A 387 -16.79 10.73 8.22
CA ASP A 387 -16.07 10.28 9.42
C ASP A 387 -14.58 10.59 9.38
N GLY A 388 -14.03 10.76 8.18
CA GLY A 388 -12.63 11.06 7.97
C GLY A 388 -12.33 11.61 6.58
N LEU A 389 -11.18 12.28 6.49
CA LEU A 389 -10.63 12.85 5.27
C LEU A 389 -9.23 12.27 5.03
N ALA A 390 -9.00 11.76 3.82
CA ALA A 390 -7.70 11.29 3.37
C ALA A 390 -7.31 12.00 2.06
N ILE A 391 -6.16 12.65 2.03
CA ILE A 391 -5.71 13.43 0.85
C ILE A 391 -4.32 12.98 0.44
N ALA A 392 -4.15 12.68 -0.85
CA ALA A 392 -2.88 12.51 -1.52
C ALA A 392 -2.95 13.17 -2.90
N ALA A 393 -2.63 14.46 -2.94
CA ALA A 393 -2.75 15.29 -4.15
C ALA A 393 -1.60 16.30 -4.22
N SER A 394 -1.31 16.77 -5.42
CA SER A 394 -0.33 17.84 -5.68
C SER A 394 -0.94 19.24 -5.52
N MET A 395 -2.27 19.32 -5.42
CA MET A 395 -3.01 20.56 -5.17
C MET A 395 -2.68 21.14 -3.79
N ASP A 396 -2.80 22.46 -3.66
CA ASP A 396 -2.60 23.15 -2.38
C ASP A 396 -3.56 22.61 -1.30
N PRO A 397 -3.05 22.06 -0.18
CA PRO A 397 -3.87 21.49 0.88
C PRO A 397 -4.86 22.48 1.48
N SER A 398 -4.49 23.77 1.56
CA SER A 398 -5.36 24.78 2.16
C SER A 398 -6.63 25.01 1.34
N SER A 399 -6.47 25.05 0.01
CA SER A 399 -7.57 25.16 -0.95
C SER A 399 -8.49 23.94 -0.93
N ILE A 400 -7.94 22.73 -0.79
CA ILE A 400 -8.72 21.50 -0.63
C ILE A 400 -9.53 21.55 0.68
N LEU A 401 -8.88 21.90 1.79
CA LEU A 401 -9.53 21.93 3.10
C LEU A 401 -10.67 22.93 3.18
N ARG A 402 -10.58 24.07 2.49
CA ARG A 402 -11.66 25.06 2.42
C ARG A 402 -13.00 24.45 2.03
N HIS A 403 -12.99 23.51 1.08
CA HIS A 403 -14.21 22.91 0.54
C HIS A 403 -14.55 21.55 1.15
N THR A 404 -13.59 20.88 1.79
CA THR A 404 -13.78 19.54 2.35
C THR A 404 -14.06 19.55 3.86
N LEU A 405 -13.50 20.51 4.62
CA LEU A 405 -13.72 20.62 6.07
C LEU A 405 -15.20 20.81 6.48
N PRO A 406 -16.03 21.59 5.77
CA PRO A 406 -17.44 21.73 6.11
C PRO A 406 -18.22 20.41 5.98
N LEU A 407 -17.76 19.49 5.13
CA LEU A 407 -18.41 18.20 4.89
C LEU A 407 -18.10 17.18 5.99
N LEU A 408 -17.08 17.42 6.80
CA LEU A 408 -16.67 16.50 7.87
C LEU A 408 -17.53 16.68 9.12
N ARG A 409 -17.90 15.56 9.76
CA ARG A 409 -18.57 15.61 11.06
C ARG A 409 -17.63 16.11 12.16
N GLY A 410 -18.19 16.59 13.27
CA GLY A 410 -17.40 16.87 14.48
C GLY A 410 -16.69 15.61 14.98
N GLY A 411 -15.40 15.69 15.28
CA GLY A 411 -14.56 14.57 15.67
C GLY A 411 -13.96 13.78 14.51
N ALA A 412 -14.27 14.13 13.25
CA ALA A 412 -13.68 13.46 12.09
C ALA A 412 -12.17 13.67 12.02
N SER A 413 -11.46 12.61 11.65
CA SER A 413 -10.00 12.63 11.54
C SER A 413 -9.55 13.04 10.14
N ILE A 414 -8.53 13.90 10.07
CA ILE A 414 -7.97 14.45 8.83
C ILE A 414 -6.54 13.93 8.70
N ALA A 415 -6.21 13.35 7.54
CA ALA A 415 -4.84 12.99 7.19
C ALA A 415 -4.52 13.44 5.75
N ILE A 416 -3.41 14.16 5.58
CA ILE A 416 -3.00 14.73 4.30
C ILE A 416 -1.54 14.39 4.06
N TYR A 417 -1.28 13.66 2.99
CA TYR A 417 0.05 13.31 2.55
C TYR A 417 0.62 14.35 1.57
N SER A 418 1.91 14.62 1.71
CA SER A 418 2.69 15.32 0.71
C SER A 418 4.11 14.73 0.62
N PRO A 419 4.70 14.62 -0.58
CA PRO A 419 6.11 14.23 -0.72
C PRO A 419 7.07 15.24 -0.07
N THR A 420 6.65 16.49 0.09
CA THR A 420 7.46 17.59 0.65
C THR A 420 6.81 18.19 1.89
N ILE A 421 7.60 18.83 2.76
CA ILE A 421 7.15 19.24 4.11
C ILE A 421 6.51 20.64 4.10
N GLU A 422 6.97 21.50 3.21
CA GLU A 422 6.65 22.93 3.12
C GLU A 422 5.13 23.21 3.04
N PRO A 423 4.34 22.54 2.17
CA PRO A 423 2.90 22.79 2.12
C PRO A 423 2.19 22.39 3.43
N LEU A 424 2.68 21.34 4.10
CA LEU A 424 2.07 20.84 5.33
C LEU A 424 2.44 21.70 6.55
N VAL A 425 3.65 22.27 6.59
CA VAL A 425 4.05 23.22 7.63
C VAL A 425 3.27 24.51 7.51
N THR A 426 3.08 25.00 6.28
CA THR A 426 2.24 26.17 6.00
C THR A 426 0.81 25.92 6.47
N LEU A 427 0.26 24.75 6.16
CA LEU A 427 -1.06 24.35 6.62
C LEU A 427 -1.15 24.24 8.15
N ALA A 428 -0.13 23.69 8.82
CA ALA A 428 -0.10 23.58 10.27
C ALA A 428 -0.04 24.96 10.95
N ASP A 429 0.68 25.92 10.38
CA ASP A 429 0.71 27.29 10.87
C ASP A 429 -0.68 27.93 10.85
N LEU A 430 -1.49 27.67 9.80
CA LEU A 430 -2.87 28.17 9.70
C LEU A 430 -3.74 27.77 10.90
N TYR A 431 -3.42 26.66 11.57
CA TYR A 431 -4.15 26.18 12.75
C TYR A 431 -3.41 26.37 14.07
N SER A 432 -2.30 27.12 14.05
CA SER A 432 -1.48 27.36 15.24
C SER A 432 -2.23 28.12 16.33
N THR A 433 -1.80 27.94 17.57
CA THR A 433 -2.38 28.65 18.73
C THR A 433 -2.33 30.17 18.55
N SER A 434 -1.27 30.69 17.93
CA SER A 434 -1.09 32.12 17.69
C SER A 434 -2.17 32.68 16.75
N ARG A 435 -2.36 32.05 15.58
CA ARG A 435 -3.40 32.43 14.61
C ARG A 435 -4.79 32.24 15.17
N ARG A 436 -5.04 31.14 15.88
CA ARG A 436 -6.33 30.91 16.54
C ARG A 436 -6.66 32.00 17.55
N THR A 437 -5.68 32.42 18.35
CA THR A 437 -5.86 33.49 19.34
C THR A 437 -6.14 34.82 18.66
N ALA A 438 -5.37 35.15 17.61
CA ALA A 438 -5.59 36.37 16.82
C ALA A 438 -7.00 36.40 16.20
N PHE A 439 -7.44 35.29 15.60
CA PHE A 439 -8.77 35.16 15.02
C PHE A 439 -9.90 35.32 16.05
N ILE A 440 -9.73 34.78 17.26
CA ILE A 440 -10.74 34.91 18.33
C ILE A 440 -10.79 36.35 18.86
N GLN A 441 -9.64 37.02 18.99
CA GLN A 441 -9.56 38.38 19.52
C GLN A 441 -10.06 39.43 18.53
N ALA A 442 -9.76 39.25 17.25
CA ALA A 442 -10.11 40.17 16.18
C ALA A 442 -10.56 39.37 14.95
N PRO A 443 -11.79 38.78 14.98
CA PRO A 443 -12.30 38.05 13.84
C PRO A 443 -12.50 39.00 12.64
N PRO A 444 -12.27 38.55 11.41
CA PRO A 444 -12.53 39.34 10.21
C PRO A 444 -13.97 39.85 10.16
N ALA A 445 -14.18 41.04 9.58
CA ALA A 445 -15.52 41.61 9.40
C ALA A 445 -16.42 40.67 8.57
N SER A 446 -15.86 40.10 7.49
CA SER A 446 -16.54 39.12 6.63
C SER A 446 -16.99 37.85 7.37
N PHE A 447 -16.33 37.49 8.47
CA PHE A 447 -16.73 36.39 9.34
C PHE A 447 -17.79 36.83 10.36
N SER A 448 -17.60 38.02 10.93
CA SER A 448 -18.48 38.55 11.99
C SER A 448 -19.86 38.94 11.48
N GLU A 449 -19.97 39.37 10.23
CA GLU A 449 -21.22 39.76 9.56
C GLU A 449 -22.14 38.56 9.23
N LEU A 450 -21.59 37.35 9.15
CA LEU A 450 -22.36 36.13 8.91
C LEU A 450 -23.09 35.66 10.17
N GLU A 451 -24.27 35.07 10.00
CA GLU A 451 -24.98 34.39 11.09
C GLU A 451 -24.18 33.18 11.59
N ASP A 452 -24.29 32.85 12.88
CA ASP A 452 -23.54 31.75 13.51
C ASP A 452 -23.74 30.39 12.82
N GLN A 453 -24.89 30.22 12.15
CA GLN A 453 -25.25 29.00 11.43
C GLN A 453 -24.52 28.89 10.08
N ASP A 454 -24.25 30.04 9.45
CA ASP A 454 -23.70 30.14 8.10
C ASP A 454 -22.18 30.31 8.11
N ARG A 455 -21.60 30.80 9.21
CA ARG A 455 -20.15 30.98 9.40
C ARG A 455 -19.30 29.76 9.07
N GLY A 456 -19.80 28.55 9.32
CA GLY A 456 -19.07 27.30 9.07
C GLY A 456 -19.15 26.78 7.63
N ILE A 457 -20.06 27.32 6.83
CA ILE A 457 -20.42 26.82 5.50
C ILE A 457 -20.11 27.87 4.43
N GLU A 458 -20.47 29.14 4.68
CA GLU A 458 -20.40 30.21 3.69
C GLU A 458 -19.07 30.97 3.71
N TRP A 459 -18.41 31.09 4.87
CA TRP A 459 -17.19 31.88 4.97
C TRP A 459 -16.01 31.21 4.24
N GLN A 460 -15.50 31.88 3.21
CA GLN A 460 -14.45 31.36 2.32
C GLN A 460 -13.02 31.68 2.80
N GLY A 461 -12.86 32.37 3.92
CA GLY A 461 -11.57 32.92 4.34
C GLY A 461 -11.23 34.26 3.68
N ASP A 462 -10.15 34.87 4.14
CA ASP A 462 -9.54 36.09 3.57
C ASP A 462 -8.01 35.93 3.41
N GLU A 463 -7.29 37.02 3.17
CA GLU A 463 -5.83 36.99 2.98
C GLU A 463 -5.07 36.61 4.26
N ASP A 464 -5.55 37.06 5.44
CA ASP A 464 -4.89 36.82 6.72
C ASP A 464 -5.26 35.43 7.28
N PHE A 465 -6.50 35.00 7.05
CA PHE A 465 -7.08 33.74 7.51
C PHE A 465 -7.74 33.01 6.32
N PRO A 466 -6.95 32.33 5.47
CA PRO A 466 -7.47 31.60 4.32
C PRO A 466 -8.36 30.40 4.71
N LEU A 467 -8.28 29.97 5.98
CA LEU A 467 -9.08 28.93 6.62
C LEU A 467 -9.45 29.38 8.03
N ASN A 468 -10.55 28.85 8.56
CA ASN A 468 -10.95 29.13 9.94
C ASN A 468 -10.09 28.34 10.94
N PRO A 469 -9.21 29.00 11.72
CA PRO A 469 -8.23 28.33 12.59
C PRO A 469 -8.86 27.61 13.80
N THR A 470 -10.16 27.80 14.02
CA THR A 470 -10.91 27.19 15.13
C THR A 470 -11.49 25.82 14.80
N LEU A 471 -11.53 25.43 13.51
CA LEU A 471 -12.23 24.22 13.07
C LEU A 471 -11.41 22.93 13.16
N VAL A 472 -10.10 23.03 13.43
CA VAL A 472 -9.19 21.89 13.52
C VAL A 472 -8.37 21.95 14.81
N LEU A 473 -8.31 20.83 15.54
CA LEU A 473 -7.40 20.62 16.67
C LEU A 473 -6.27 19.67 16.31
N ASN A 474 -5.18 19.76 17.08
CA ASN A 474 -4.00 18.90 16.97
C ASN A 474 -3.42 18.84 15.55
N ALA A 475 -3.43 19.98 14.86
CA ALA A 475 -2.76 20.15 13.58
C ALA A 475 -1.27 19.88 13.76
N SER A 476 -0.79 18.76 13.25
CA SER A 476 0.59 18.31 13.42
C SER A 476 1.16 17.75 12.13
N VAL A 477 2.45 17.99 11.89
CA VAL A 477 3.19 17.40 10.76
C VAL A 477 4.08 16.31 11.31
N GLN A 478 3.99 15.13 10.71
CA GLN A 478 4.71 13.92 11.11
C GLN A 478 5.39 13.30 9.90
N SER A 479 6.42 12.49 10.14
CA SER A 479 7.05 11.65 9.14
C SER A 479 7.48 10.35 9.81
N ALA A 480 7.60 9.28 9.05
CA ALA A 480 8.09 7.99 9.50
C ALA A 480 9.04 7.44 8.45
N ARG A 481 10.06 6.71 8.90
CA ARG A 481 11.07 6.13 8.02
C ARG A 481 11.27 4.68 8.37
N VAL A 482 11.36 3.85 7.34
CA VAL A 482 11.66 2.44 7.47
C VAL A 482 13.14 2.22 7.14
N ARG A 483 13.85 1.52 8.03
CA ARG A 483 15.23 1.10 7.79
C ARG A 483 15.27 -0.42 7.73
N GLU A 484 15.60 -0.95 6.56
CA GLU A 484 15.77 -2.39 6.35
C GLU A 484 17.08 -2.88 7.00
N TRP A 485 17.04 -4.12 7.51
CA TRP A 485 18.18 -4.76 8.16
C TRP A 485 18.53 -6.06 7.47
N GLN A 486 19.82 -6.28 7.26
CA GLN A 486 20.35 -7.60 7.03
C GLN A 486 20.49 -8.29 8.39
N VAL A 487 19.87 -9.44 8.55
CA VAL A 487 19.94 -10.25 9.77
C VAL A 487 20.50 -11.61 9.39
N LEU A 488 21.81 -11.75 9.59
CA LEU A 488 22.58 -12.97 9.34
C LEU A 488 23.59 -13.17 10.48
N PRO A 489 23.92 -14.42 10.84
CA PRO A 489 24.96 -14.70 11.84
C PRO A 489 26.27 -13.97 11.51
N GLY A 490 26.83 -13.23 12.47
CA GLY A 490 28.07 -12.47 12.33
C GLY A 490 28.03 -11.29 11.34
N ARG A 491 26.89 -11.01 10.68
CA ARG A 491 26.77 -10.01 9.60
C ARG A 491 25.47 -9.19 9.71
N THR A 492 25.00 -8.98 10.93
CA THR A 492 23.78 -8.19 11.17
C THR A 492 24.09 -6.70 11.15
N HIS A 493 23.53 -5.99 10.18
CA HIS A 493 23.68 -4.55 10.05
C HIS A 493 22.51 -3.96 9.25
N PRO A 494 22.19 -2.67 9.40
CA PRO A 494 21.23 -2.02 8.53
C PRO A 494 21.73 -1.99 7.08
N MET A 495 20.81 -1.99 6.12
CA MET A 495 21.16 -1.82 4.71
C MET A 495 21.92 -0.49 4.52
N MET A 496 23.07 -0.56 3.85
CA MET A 496 24.00 0.57 3.72
C MET A 496 23.48 1.64 2.76
N THR A 497 22.70 1.23 1.77
CA THR A 497 22.06 2.11 0.80
C THR A 497 20.58 1.79 0.74
N GLY A 498 19.78 2.81 0.49
CA GLY A 498 18.35 2.71 0.26
C GLY A 498 17.95 3.62 -0.90
N ARG A 499 16.68 3.52 -1.30
CA ARG A 499 16.14 4.43 -2.30
C ARG A 499 16.15 5.87 -1.76
N GLY A 500 16.74 6.78 -2.51
CA GLY A 500 16.57 8.23 -2.30
C GLY A 500 15.18 8.71 -2.74
N GLY A 501 15.02 10.03 -2.91
CA GLY A 501 13.75 10.67 -3.24
C GLY A 501 12.95 11.08 -2.01
N ALA A 502 11.67 11.37 -2.19
CA ALA A 502 10.80 11.75 -1.10
C ALA A 502 10.59 10.60 -0.11
N GLU A 503 10.60 10.96 1.17
CA GLU A 503 10.29 10.06 2.28
C GLU A 503 8.83 10.22 2.71
N GLY A 504 8.23 11.35 2.35
CA GLY A 504 6.85 11.68 2.65
C GLY A 504 6.67 12.30 4.02
N TYR A 505 5.66 13.16 4.09
CA TYR A 505 5.21 13.83 5.29
C TYR A 505 3.69 13.70 5.38
N LEU A 506 3.19 13.71 6.61
CA LEU A 506 1.78 13.58 6.92
C LEU A 506 1.34 14.74 7.81
N PHE A 507 0.32 15.47 7.38
CA PHE A 507 -0.41 16.37 8.25
C PHE A 507 -1.58 15.60 8.86
N THR A 508 -1.76 15.73 10.16
CA THR A 508 -2.88 15.12 10.90
C THR A 508 -3.64 16.20 11.66
N GLY A 509 -4.95 16.02 11.82
CA GLY A 509 -5.78 16.90 12.64
C GLY A 509 -7.15 16.29 12.92
N ILE A 510 -7.90 16.91 13.82
CA ILE A 510 -9.27 16.50 14.17
C ILE A 510 -10.21 17.67 13.93
N ARG A 511 -11.27 17.44 13.15
CA ARG A 511 -12.34 18.41 12.92
C ARG A 511 -13.09 18.67 14.24
N VAL A 512 -13.26 19.93 14.63
CA VAL A 512 -13.99 20.30 15.85
C VAL A 512 -15.04 21.37 15.64
N LEU A 513 -16.19 21.21 16.29
CA LEU A 513 -17.25 22.20 16.21
C LEU A 513 -17.00 23.29 17.26
N PRO A 514 -17.07 24.59 16.89
CA PRO A 514 -17.05 25.67 17.86
C PRO A 514 -18.18 25.50 18.88
N ALA A 515 -17.89 25.78 20.15
CA ALA A 515 -18.89 25.67 21.19
C ALA A 515 -19.98 26.74 21.03
N LYS A 516 -21.24 26.34 21.16
CA LYS A 516 -22.38 27.27 21.23
C LYS A 516 -22.59 27.68 22.69
N GLY A 517 -22.32 28.95 23.02
CA GLY A 517 -22.51 29.50 24.36
C GLY A 517 -21.34 29.27 25.33
N ARG A 518 -21.58 29.51 26.62
CA ARG A 518 -20.56 29.46 27.69
C ARG A 518 -20.26 28.00 28.04
N VAL A 519 -19.06 27.52 27.71
CA VAL A 519 -18.61 26.16 28.02
C VAL A 519 -18.24 26.08 29.50
N GLU A 520 -19.09 25.46 30.32
CA GLU A 520 -18.70 25.05 31.67
C GLU A 520 -17.99 23.70 31.58
N ALA A 521 -16.68 23.68 31.84
CA ALA A 521 -15.93 22.45 31.98
C ALA A 521 -16.40 21.73 33.26
N ARG A 522 -17.33 20.77 33.12
CA ARG A 522 -17.64 19.82 34.20
C ARG A 522 -16.50 18.80 34.30
N GLY A 523 -15.39 19.20 34.93
CA GLY A 523 -14.46 18.22 35.48
C GLY A 523 -15.19 17.42 36.55
N LYS A 524 -15.39 16.11 36.33
CA LYS A 524 -15.72 15.20 37.43
C LYS A 524 -14.46 15.06 38.29
N PHE A 525 -14.19 16.04 39.13
CA PHE A 525 -13.34 15.84 40.29
C PHE A 525 -14.12 14.91 41.22
N TRP A 526 -13.69 13.66 41.30
CA TRP A 526 -14.01 12.84 42.44
C TRP A 526 -13.20 13.45 43.59
N GLU A 527 -13.84 14.21 44.46
CA GLU A 527 -13.25 14.49 45.78
C GLU A 527 -13.12 13.12 46.47
N GLU A 528 -11.89 12.62 46.57
CA GLU A 528 -11.58 11.67 47.62
C GLU A 528 -11.83 12.40 48.94
N GLU A 529 -12.91 12.03 49.64
CA GLU A 529 -13.09 12.42 51.03
C GLU A 529 -11.87 11.88 51.81
N GLU A 530 -10.96 12.79 52.15
CA GLU A 530 -9.94 12.56 53.17
C GLU A 530 -10.69 12.25 54.48
N GLY A 531 -10.83 10.96 54.76
CA GLY A 531 -11.35 10.46 56.02
C GLY A 531 -10.47 10.98 57.16
N GLY A 532 -10.96 12.00 57.85
CA GLY A 532 -10.37 12.55 59.06
C GLY A 532 -10.23 11.45 60.12
N GLY A 533 -9.00 11.02 60.33
CA GLY A 533 -8.64 10.17 61.46
C GLY A 533 -8.80 10.95 62.77
N GLN A 534 -9.83 10.62 63.55
CA GLN A 534 -9.84 10.82 64.99
C GLN A 534 -9.58 9.46 65.67
N GLY A 535 -8.58 9.47 66.55
CA GLY A 535 -8.08 8.30 67.24
C GLY A 535 -9.06 7.67 68.24
N GLY A 536 -9.07 6.33 68.20
CA GLY A 536 -8.94 5.41 69.33
C GLY A 536 -9.91 5.48 70.52
N SER A 537 -10.66 4.39 70.74
CA SER A 537 -10.73 3.70 72.04
C SER A 537 -11.44 2.33 71.96
N GLY A 538 -10.86 1.30 72.60
CA GLY A 538 -11.53 0.07 73.09
C GLY A 538 -11.46 -1.15 72.15
N CYS A 539 -10.75 -2.24 72.50
CA CYS A 539 -11.20 -3.36 73.37
C CYS A 539 -12.40 -4.08 72.73
N GLU A 540 -12.46 -5.38 72.41
CA GLU A 540 -11.87 -6.67 72.83
C GLU A 540 -12.15 -7.64 71.64
N GLY A 541 -11.34 -8.64 71.31
CA GLY A 541 -11.23 -9.89 72.06
C GLY A 541 -12.04 -11.03 71.41
N ASN A 542 -11.29 -11.92 70.77
CA ASN A 542 -11.51 -13.37 70.58
C ASN A 542 -12.27 -13.96 69.37
N SER A 543 -11.50 -14.88 68.78
CA SER A 543 -11.81 -16.15 68.07
C SER A 543 -12.26 -16.09 66.61
#